data_AF-A0A6N8G1A4-F1
#
_entry.id   AF-A0A6N8G1A4-F1
#
_cell.length_a   1.000
_cell.length_b   1.000
_cell.length_c   1.000
_cell.angle_alpha   90.00
_cell.angle_beta   90.00
_cell.angle_gamma   90.00
#
_symmetry.space_group_name_H-M   'P 1'
#
loop_
_entity.id
_entity.type
_entity.pdbx_description
1 polymer ?
#
loop_
_entity_poly.entity_id
_entity_poly.type
_entity_poly.pdbx_seq_one_letter_code
_entity_poly.pdbx_strand_id
1 'polypeptide(L)'
;MATKFPKFSQDLAQDPTTRRLWYGIAMGNDFESHDGMTEEKLYQRIFATHFGHVAIIFLWTSSLLFHVAWQGNFEQWIKDPLNVRPIAHAIWDPHFGKAAVDAFTQGGASYPVNIAYSGVYHWWYTIGMRTNNDLYSGAVFLL
;
A
#
# COMPACT_ATOMS: atom_id res chain seq x y z
N MET A 1 9.73 37.74 -6.30
CA MET A 1 10.72 36.65 -6.47
C MET A 1 9.92 35.35 -6.47
N ALA A 2 9.87 34.62 -7.60
CA ALA A 2 9.07 33.40 -7.70
C ALA A 2 9.73 32.25 -6.91
N THR A 3 8.92 31.36 -6.35
CA THR A 3 9.41 30.17 -5.63
C THR A 3 9.65 29.00 -6.59
N LYS A 4 10.37 27.95 -6.16
CA LYS A 4 10.64 26.76 -6.99
C LYS A 4 9.42 25.86 -7.20
N PHE A 5 8.43 25.91 -6.30
CA PHE A 5 7.25 25.04 -6.32
C PHE A 5 5.96 25.86 -6.48
N PRO A 6 5.01 25.44 -7.34
CA PRO A 6 5.08 24.29 -8.25
C PRO A 6 5.90 24.58 -9.51
N LYS A 7 6.74 23.63 -9.95
CA LYS A 7 7.56 23.78 -11.17
C LYS A 7 6.70 23.94 -12.44
N PHE A 8 5.50 23.36 -12.42
CA PHE A 8 4.63 23.23 -13.57
C PHE A 8 3.67 24.42 -13.79
N SER A 9 3.67 25.42 -12.91
CA SER A 9 2.84 26.63 -13.04
C SER A 9 3.57 27.84 -12.46
N GLN A 10 4.00 28.77 -13.32
CA GLN A 10 4.64 30.03 -12.92
C GLN A 10 3.69 30.95 -12.18
N ASP A 11 2.41 30.97 -12.57
CA ASP A 11 1.37 31.76 -11.92
C ASP A 11 1.22 31.35 -10.45
N LEU A 12 1.15 30.04 -10.18
CA LEU A 12 1.14 29.53 -8.82
C LEU A 12 2.48 29.77 -8.11
N ALA A 13 3.62 29.59 -8.79
CA ALA A 13 4.94 29.77 -8.19
C ALA A 13 5.20 31.21 -7.71
N GLN A 14 4.52 32.19 -8.30
CA GLN A 14 4.55 33.61 -7.94
C GLN A 14 3.58 33.98 -6.81
N ASP A 15 2.60 33.15 -6.50
CA ASP A 15 1.64 33.41 -5.43
C ASP A 15 2.36 33.42 -4.06
N PRO A 16 2.35 34.56 -3.34
CA PRO A 16 3.10 34.72 -2.10
C PRO A 16 2.38 34.11 -0.88
N THR A 17 1.15 33.62 -1.04
CA THR A 17 0.33 33.07 0.04
C THR A 17 0.49 31.55 0.19
N THR A 18 -0.13 30.98 1.22
CA THR A 18 -0.21 29.52 1.39
C THR A 18 -1.10 28.85 0.33
N ARG A 19 -1.94 29.60 -0.39
CA ARG A 19 -2.78 29.08 -1.50
C ARG A 19 -1.94 28.34 -2.53
N ARG A 20 -0.74 28.85 -2.81
CA ARG A 20 0.25 28.21 -3.69
C ARG A 20 0.50 26.74 -3.38
N LEU A 21 0.65 26.41 -2.10
CA LEU A 21 0.95 25.04 -1.67
C LEU A 21 -0.23 24.11 -1.95
N TRP A 22 -1.43 24.56 -1.58
CA TRP A 22 -2.66 23.78 -1.76
C TRP A 22 -2.96 23.54 -3.24
N TYR A 23 -2.93 24.59 -4.06
CA TYR A 23 -3.17 24.47 -5.50
C TYR A 23 -2.05 23.71 -6.21
N GLY A 24 -0.80 23.86 -5.77
CA GLY A 24 0.32 23.08 -6.30
C GLY A 24 0.19 21.58 -6.06
N ILE A 25 -0.46 21.15 -4.97
CA ILE A 25 -0.77 19.73 -4.73
C ILE A 25 -2.00 19.32 -5.56
N ALA A 26 -3.08 20.11 -5.51
CA ALA A 26 -4.34 19.78 -6.18
C ALA A 26 -4.22 19.67 -7.70
N MET A 27 -3.37 20.50 -8.31
CA MET A 27 -3.16 20.54 -9.77
C MET A 27 -1.97 19.67 -10.24
N GLY A 28 -1.34 18.91 -9.33
CA GLY A 28 -0.13 18.14 -9.64
C GLY A 28 -0.31 17.11 -10.76
N ASN A 29 -1.51 16.52 -10.87
CA ASN A 29 -1.84 15.51 -11.89
C ASN A 29 -2.75 16.04 -13.02
N ASP A 30 -3.11 17.33 -12.99
CA ASP A 30 -3.83 17.98 -14.08
C ASP A 30 -2.82 18.44 -15.15
N PHE A 31 -2.25 17.47 -15.88
CA PHE A 31 -1.12 17.73 -16.77
C PHE A 31 -1.43 18.67 -17.94
N GLU A 32 -2.69 18.73 -18.37
CA GLU A 32 -3.13 19.59 -19.48
C GLU A 32 -3.00 21.08 -19.13
N SER A 33 -3.17 21.43 -17.85
CA SER A 33 -3.04 22.82 -17.38
C SER A 33 -1.60 23.23 -17.04
N HIS A 34 -0.62 22.35 -17.23
CA HIS A 34 0.79 22.64 -16.94
C HIS A 34 1.40 23.54 -18.01
N ASP A 35 2.26 24.47 -17.58
CA ASP A 35 2.92 25.42 -18.47
C ASP A 35 3.72 24.70 -19.57
N GLY A 36 3.46 25.06 -20.84
CA GLY A 36 4.19 24.54 -21.99
C GLY A 36 3.93 23.06 -22.31
N MET A 37 2.80 22.50 -21.85
CA MET A 37 2.38 21.15 -22.20
C MET A 37 2.05 21.05 -23.70
N THR A 38 2.56 20.00 -24.34
CA THR A 38 2.20 19.60 -25.71
C THR A 38 1.51 18.25 -25.66
N GLU A 39 0.70 17.94 -26.67
CA GLU A 39 -0.03 16.66 -26.74
C GLU A 39 0.91 15.44 -26.64
N GLU A 40 2.04 15.45 -27.36
CA GLU A 40 3.03 14.37 -27.27
C GLU A 40 3.58 14.19 -25.85
N LYS A 41 3.95 15.29 -25.17
CA LYS A 41 4.48 15.25 -23.80
C LYS A 41 3.41 14.79 -22.80
N LEU A 42 2.17 15.18 -23.01
CA LEU A 42 1.02 14.77 -22.20
C LEU A 42 0.90 13.24 -22.23
N TYR A 43 0.83 12.65 -23.42
CA TYR A 43 0.70 11.20 -23.56
C TYR A 43 1.93 10.45 -23.04
N GLN A 44 3.15 10.93 -23.27
CA GLN A 44 4.37 10.33 -22.72
C GLN A 44 4.36 10.34 -21.17
N ARG A 45 3.90 11.43 -20.55
CA ARG A 45 3.76 11.52 -19.09
C ARG A 45 2.70 10.57 -18.56
N ILE A 46 1.50 10.57 -19.14
CA ILE A 46 0.41 9.66 -18.75
C ILE A 46 0.87 8.20 -18.84
N PHE A 47 1.53 7.84 -19.94
CA PHE A 47 2.06 6.49 -20.14
C PHE A 47 3.06 6.10 -19.04
N ALA A 48 4.02 6.95 -18.73
CA ALA A 48 4.97 6.69 -17.64
C ALA A 48 4.29 6.62 -16.26
N THR A 49 3.28 7.47 -16.01
CA THR A 49 2.47 7.43 -14.78
C THR A 49 1.73 6.10 -14.63
N HIS A 50 1.22 5.51 -15.73
CA HIS A 50 0.60 4.19 -15.69
C HIS A 50 1.58 3.11 -15.21
N PHE A 51 2.84 3.11 -15.68
CA PHE A 51 3.85 2.17 -15.18
C PHE A 51 4.12 2.36 -13.69
N GLY A 52 4.23 3.62 -13.23
CA GLY A 52 4.37 3.92 -11.81
C GLY A 52 3.19 3.39 -10.99
N HIS A 53 1.96 3.57 -11.48
CA HIS A 53 0.77 3.10 -10.79
C HIS A 53 0.68 1.57 -10.74
N VAL A 54 1.00 0.88 -11.84
CA VAL A 54 1.07 -0.59 -11.87
C VAL A 54 2.13 -1.12 -10.90
N ALA A 55 3.31 -0.50 -10.85
CA ALA A 55 4.35 -0.88 -9.89
C ALA A 55 3.89 -0.73 -8.44
N ILE A 56 3.13 0.34 -8.11
CA ILE A 56 2.53 0.50 -6.77
C ILE A 56 1.56 -0.65 -6.45
N ILE A 57 0.76 -1.10 -7.42
CA ILE A 57 -0.15 -2.25 -7.23
C ILE A 57 0.63 -3.53 -6.98
N PHE A 58 1.73 -3.77 -7.70
CA PHE A 58 2.58 -4.94 -7.49
C PHE A 58 3.26 -4.92 -6.11
N LEU A 59 3.82 -3.79 -5.71
CA LEU A 59 4.42 -3.63 -4.38
C LEU A 59 3.38 -3.77 -3.26
N TRP A 60 2.17 -3.23 -3.45
CA TRP A 60 1.07 -3.43 -2.50
C TRP A 60 0.71 -4.91 -2.38
N THR A 61 0.53 -5.62 -3.51
CA THR A 61 0.18 -7.05 -3.52
C THR A 61 1.31 -7.90 -2.93
N SER A 62 2.57 -7.58 -3.25
CA SER A 62 3.77 -8.19 -2.66
C SER A 62 3.77 -8.03 -1.14
N SER A 63 3.46 -6.84 -0.63
CA SER A 63 3.41 -6.58 0.82
C SER A 63 2.34 -7.42 1.53
N LEU A 64 1.17 -7.63 0.91
CA LEU A 64 0.12 -8.48 1.47
C LEU A 64 0.59 -9.93 1.63
N LEU A 65 1.19 -10.49 0.58
CA LEU A 65 1.75 -11.85 0.61
C LEU A 65 2.86 -11.95 1.65
N PHE A 66 3.77 -10.97 1.68
CA PHE A 66 4.93 -10.96 2.58
C PHE A 66 4.51 -10.91 4.06
N HIS A 67 3.61 -9.99 4.43
CA HIS A 67 3.15 -9.88 5.81
C HIS A 67 2.43 -11.15 6.29
N VAL A 68 1.63 -11.79 5.43
CA VAL A 68 0.97 -13.05 5.77
C VAL A 68 1.97 -14.20 5.86
N ALA A 69 2.95 -14.28 4.96
CA ALA A 69 4.00 -15.29 5.00
C ALA A 69 4.88 -15.20 6.26
N TRP A 70 5.17 -13.97 6.71
CA TRP A 70 6.08 -13.71 7.83
C TRP A 70 5.39 -13.70 9.19
N GLN A 71 4.25 -13.01 9.30
CA GLN A 71 3.57 -12.70 10.56
C GLN A 71 2.14 -13.26 10.63
N GLY A 72 1.65 -13.83 9.52
CA GLY A 72 0.34 -14.44 9.45
C GLY A 72 0.31 -15.85 10.03
N ASN A 73 -0.87 -16.46 9.97
CA ASN A 73 -1.12 -17.83 10.42
C ASN A 73 -1.63 -18.71 9.28
N PHE A 74 -1.24 -18.45 8.02
CA PHE A 74 -1.79 -19.09 6.82
C PHE A 74 -1.77 -20.63 6.88
N GLU A 75 -0.65 -21.24 7.24
CA GLU A 75 -0.55 -22.70 7.36
C GLU A 75 -1.40 -23.30 8.50
N GLN A 76 -1.67 -22.52 9.55
CA GLN A 76 -2.59 -22.92 10.61
C GLN A 76 -4.04 -22.77 10.15
N TRP A 77 -4.33 -21.66 9.47
CA TRP A 77 -5.66 -21.34 8.93
C TRP A 77 -6.11 -22.39 7.91
N ILE A 78 -5.24 -22.87 7.03
CA ILE A 78 -5.58 -23.89 6.04
C ILE A 78 -6.07 -25.20 6.69
N LYS A 79 -5.58 -25.54 7.89
CA LYS A 79 -5.99 -26.76 8.60
C LYS A 79 -7.40 -26.67 9.18
N ASP A 80 -7.84 -25.46 9.55
CA ASP A 80 -9.20 -25.20 10.03
C ASP A 80 -9.69 -23.79 9.59
N PRO A 81 -10.08 -23.64 8.31
CA PRO A 81 -10.44 -22.34 7.73
C PRO A 81 -11.71 -21.71 8.34
N LEU A 82 -12.52 -22.51 9.02
CA LEU A 82 -13.82 -22.09 9.56
C LEU A 82 -13.68 -21.44 10.95
N ASN A 83 -12.77 -21.94 11.78
CA ASN A 83 -12.62 -21.47 13.15
C ASN A 83 -11.37 -20.62 13.38
N VAL A 84 -10.30 -20.83 12.62
CA VAL A 84 -9.08 -20.02 12.74
C VAL A 84 -9.33 -18.65 12.10
N ARG A 85 -9.06 -17.58 12.84
CA ARG A 85 -9.16 -16.21 12.33
C ARG A 85 -7.87 -15.86 11.57
N PRO A 86 -7.95 -15.40 10.31
CA PRO A 86 -6.76 -15.08 9.52
C PRO A 86 -6.08 -13.83 10.06
N ILE A 87 -4.75 -13.83 10.15
CA ILE A 87 -3.96 -12.70 10.63
C ILE A 87 -3.50 -11.83 9.45
N ALA A 88 -3.68 -10.51 9.56
CA ALA A 88 -3.18 -9.55 8.57
C ALA A 88 -1.66 -9.36 8.72
N HIS A 89 -1.23 -8.81 9.86
CA HIS A 89 0.15 -8.55 10.22
C HIS A 89 0.28 -8.31 11.73
N ALA A 90 1.50 -8.29 12.24
CA ALA A 90 1.78 -7.94 13.63
C ALA A 90 1.54 -6.44 13.90
N ILE A 91 1.13 -6.10 15.11
CA ILE A 91 1.03 -4.73 15.60
C ILE A 91 2.33 -4.41 16.35
N TRP A 92 2.94 -3.28 15.99
CA TRP A 92 4.07 -2.72 16.73
C TRP A 92 3.77 -1.25 17.05
N ASP A 93 3.21 -1.01 18.23
CA ASP A 93 2.89 0.34 18.72
C ASP A 93 3.48 0.54 20.13
N PRO A 94 4.50 1.40 20.29
CA PRO A 94 5.15 1.64 21.58
C PRO A 94 4.25 2.34 22.60
N HIS A 95 3.10 2.88 22.18
CA HIS A 95 2.14 3.54 23.06
C HIS A 95 1.14 2.56 23.70
N PHE A 96 1.14 1.29 23.29
CA PHE A 96 0.26 0.28 23.87
C PHE A 96 0.59 0.02 25.34
N GLY A 97 -0.39 0.24 26.21
CA GLY A 97 -0.37 -0.30 27.56
C GLY A 97 -0.55 -1.83 27.55
N LYS A 98 -0.20 -2.48 28.66
CA LYS A 98 -0.27 -3.96 28.79
C LYS A 98 -1.65 -4.54 28.41
N ALA A 99 -2.73 -3.88 28.82
CA ALA A 99 -4.09 -4.33 28.49
C ALA A 99 -4.38 -4.33 26.98
N ALA A 100 -3.83 -3.36 26.22
CA ALA A 100 -3.97 -3.33 24.78
C ALA A 100 -3.14 -4.44 24.13
N VAL A 101 -1.89 -4.65 24.59
CA VAL A 101 -1.06 -5.78 24.13
C VAL A 101 -1.82 -7.10 24.32
N ASP A 102 -2.45 -7.31 25.46
CA ASP A 102 -3.21 -8.53 25.74
C ASP A 102 -4.45 -8.65 24.86
N ALA A 103 -5.23 -7.58 24.70
CA ALA A 103 -6.44 -7.58 23.88
C ALA A 103 -6.15 -7.86 22.39
N PHE A 104 -5.03 -7.36 21.87
CA PHE A 104 -4.64 -7.57 20.47
C PHE A 104 -3.80 -8.85 20.27
N THR A 105 -3.34 -9.52 21.33
CA THR A 105 -2.70 -10.84 21.23
C THR A 105 -3.77 -11.91 21.08
N GLN A 106 -4.18 -12.14 19.84
CA GLN A 106 -5.35 -12.94 19.47
C GLN A 106 -5.06 -13.84 18.26
N GLY A 107 -6.07 -14.59 17.79
CA GLY A 107 -5.94 -15.43 16.58
C GLY A 107 -4.95 -16.59 16.72
N GLY A 108 -4.62 -16.98 17.95
CA GLY A 108 -3.61 -18.00 18.25
C GLY A 108 -2.16 -17.50 18.21
N ALA A 109 -1.93 -16.21 17.97
CA ALA A 109 -0.60 -15.60 18.02
C ALA A 109 -0.14 -15.36 19.46
N SER A 110 1.18 -15.34 19.66
CA SER A 110 1.84 -14.98 20.93
C SER A 110 2.22 -13.50 21.02
N TYR A 111 1.76 -12.69 20.07
CA TYR A 111 2.04 -11.25 19.96
C TYR A 111 0.81 -10.51 19.43
N PRO A 112 0.74 -9.17 19.59
CA PRO A 112 -0.35 -8.35 19.07
C PRO A 112 -0.48 -8.43 17.55
N VAL A 113 -1.70 -8.65 17.05
CA VAL A 113 -2.00 -8.81 15.62
C VAL A 113 -3.34 -8.18 15.23
N ASN A 114 -3.45 -7.83 13.95
CA ASN A 114 -4.73 -7.50 13.31
C ASN A 114 -5.35 -8.74 12.65
N ILE A 115 -6.67 -8.90 12.79
CA ILE A 115 -7.42 -9.92 12.03
C ILE A 115 -7.70 -9.40 10.61
N ALA A 116 -7.43 -10.23 9.62
CA ALA A 116 -7.64 -9.92 8.20
C ALA A 116 -9.11 -10.10 7.80
N TYR A 117 -9.68 -9.09 7.14
CA TYR A 117 -11.04 -9.13 6.58
C TYR A 117 -11.09 -8.92 5.06
N SER A 118 -9.92 -8.84 4.41
CA SER A 118 -9.81 -8.63 2.95
C SER A 118 -10.15 -9.87 2.11
N GLY A 119 -10.26 -11.05 2.72
CA GLY A 119 -10.54 -12.31 2.03
C GLY A 119 -9.33 -12.96 1.35
N VAL A 120 -8.14 -12.35 1.41
CA VAL A 120 -6.94 -12.84 0.69
C VAL A 120 -6.52 -14.27 1.06
N TYR A 121 -6.72 -14.69 2.32
CA TYR A 121 -6.49 -16.08 2.74
C TYR A 121 -7.35 -17.07 1.95
N HIS A 122 -8.64 -16.77 1.79
CA HIS A 122 -9.58 -17.61 1.05
C HIS A 122 -9.17 -17.66 -0.43
N TRP A 123 -8.85 -16.51 -1.02
CA TRP A 123 -8.44 -16.45 -2.42
C TRP A 123 -7.16 -17.27 -2.68
N TRP A 124 -6.10 -17.02 -1.92
CA TRP A 124 -4.81 -17.73 -2.06
C TRP A 124 -4.95 -19.23 -1.82
N TYR A 125 -5.76 -19.62 -0.84
CA TYR A 125 -6.09 -21.01 -0.60
C TYR A 125 -6.82 -21.64 -1.80
N THR A 126 -7.84 -20.98 -2.36
CA THR A 126 -8.58 -21.49 -3.51
C THR A 126 -7.70 -21.65 -4.76
N ILE A 127 -6.76 -20.72 -5.01
CA ILE A 127 -5.84 -20.80 -6.16
C ILE A 127 -4.64 -21.73 -5.95
N GLY A 128 -4.53 -22.38 -4.79
CA GLY A 128 -3.58 -23.49 -4.59
C GLY A 128 -2.39 -23.20 -3.67
N MET A 129 -2.27 -22.02 -3.07
CA MET A 129 -1.19 -21.74 -2.10
C MET A 129 -1.43 -22.51 -0.80
N ARG A 130 -0.39 -23.15 -0.25
CA ARG A 130 -0.51 -24.01 0.93
C ARG A 130 0.50 -23.70 2.03
N THR A 131 1.63 -23.10 1.67
CA THR A 131 2.73 -22.84 2.59
C THR A 131 3.07 -21.36 2.65
N ASN A 132 3.73 -20.95 3.74
CA ASN A 132 4.30 -19.60 3.83
C ASN A 132 5.36 -19.36 2.75
N ASN A 133 6.05 -20.42 2.28
CA ASN A 133 7.01 -20.33 1.19
C ASN A 133 6.36 -20.01 -0.17
N ASP A 134 5.15 -20.52 -0.43
CA ASP A 134 4.39 -20.17 -1.65
C ASP A 134 4.07 -18.68 -1.66
N LEU A 135 3.61 -18.15 -0.52
CA LEU A 135 3.32 -16.73 -0.35
C LEU A 135 4.59 -15.87 -0.47
N TYR A 136 5.67 -16.26 0.20
CA TYR A 136 6.94 -15.54 0.14
C TYR A 136 7.51 -15.50 -1.27
N SER A 137 7.48 -16.63 -1.98
CA SER A 137 7.94 -16.70 -3.37
C SER A 137 7.10 -15.81 -4.29
N GLY A 138 5.78 -15.77 -4.08
CA GLY A 138 4.89 -14.84 -4.76
C GLY A 138 5.19 -13.37 -4.45
N ALA A 139 5.52 -13.06 -3.19
CA ALA A 139 5.90 -11.71 -2.79
C ALA A 139 7.18 -11.24 -3.50
N VAL A 140 8.20 -12.10 -3.54
CA VAL A 140 9.48 -11.81 -4.22
C VAL A 140 9.30 -11.68 -5.73
N PHE A 141 8.43 -12.49 -6.34
CA PHE A 141 8.14 -12.40 -7.78
C PHE A 141 7.51 -11.06 -8.19
N LEU A 142 6.71 -10.46 -7.31
CA LEU A 142 6.04 -9.18 -7.55
C LEU A 142 6.93 -7.96 -7.24
N LEU A 143 8.17 -8.18 -6.80
CA LEU A 143 9.16 -7.13 -6.50
C LEU A 143 9.97 -6.79 -7.75
#